data_AF-A0A7C4JFS8-F1
#
_entry.id   AF-A0A7C4JFS8-F1
#
_cell.length_a   1.000
_cell.length_b   1.000
_cell.length_c   1.000
_cell.angle_alpha   90.00
_cell.angle_beta   90.00
_cell.angle_gamma   90.00
#
_symmetry.space_group_name_H-M   'P 1'
#
loop_
_entity.id
_entity.type
_entity.pdbx_description
1 polymer ?
#
loop_
_entity_poly.entity_id
_entity_poly.type
_entity_poly.pdbx_seq_one_letter_code
_entity_poly.pdbx_strand_id
1 'polypeptide(L)'
;MKTLEEFDKILVKVIDETLRYSLGDRTVEIFYEYLKRRGFTLSDIPRDPDFFFEELRAVLEFEDSGMRFRRISGIGVVSIIERTIVEILCRKFGLEFNEKGPIIFSQWIEKIREAYSMKSSNSTLNLVGREVRTIYGKGKHSNSG
;
A
#
# COMPACT_ATOMS: atom_id res chain seq x y z
N MET A 1 -13.99 -1.83 -10.44
CA MET A 1 -14.27 -2.10 -9.01
C MET A 1 -13.35 -3.16 -8.41
N LYS A 2 -13.09 -4.31 -9.04
CA LYS A 2 -12.18 -5.35 -8.51
C LYS A 2 -10.74 -4.88 -8.17
N THR A 3 -10.25 -3.88 -8.90
CA THR A 3 -8.90 -3.32 -8.71
C THR A 3 -8.75 -2.55 -7.40
N LEU A 4 -9.76 -1.79 -6.99
CA LEU A 4 -9.72 -1.04 -5.73
C LEU A 4 -9.69 -1.98 -4.52
N GLU A 5 -10.49 -3.06 -4.56
CA GLU A 5 -10.47 -4.09 -3.53
C GLU A 5 -9.12 -4.84 -3.46
N GLU A 6 -8.43 -5.00 -4.59
CA GLU A 6 -7.11 -5.63 -4.63
C GLU A 6 -6.04 -4.71 -4.02
N PHE A 7 -6.06 -3.42 -4.36
CA PHE A 7 -5.17 -2.44 -3.74
C PHE A 7 -5.36 -2.37 -2.22
N ASP A 8 -6.62 -2.30 -1.76
CA ASP A 8 -6.96 -2.24 -0.35
C ASP A 8 -6.43 -3.46 0.43
N LYS A 9 -6.56 -4.66 -0.16
CA LYS A 9 -5.99 -5.89 0.43
C LYS A 9 -4.46 -5.83 0.50
N ILE A 10 -3.80 -5.32 -0.53
CA ILE A 10 -2.35 -5.16 -0.53
C ILE A 10 -1.91 -4.15 0.53
N LEU A 11 -2.62 -3.03 0.65
CA LEU A 11 -2.34 -1.99 1.64
C LEU A 11 -2.43 -2.55 3.06
N VAL A 12 -3.56 -3.17 3.41
CA VAL A 12 -3.77 -3.77 4.75
C VAL A 12 -2.68 -4.79 5.06
N LYS A 13 -2.34 -5.65 4.07
CA LYS A 13 -1.30 -6.65 4.25
C LYS A 13 0.08 -6.03 4.52
N VAL A 14 0.48 -5.02 3.74
CA VAL A 14 1.78 -4.35 3.92
C VAL A 14 1.83 -3.65 5.29
N ILE A 15 0.72 -3.05 5.73
CA ILE A 15 0.62 -2.43 7.06
C ILE A 15 0.80 -3.49 8.15
N ASP A 16 0.05 -4.60 8.11
CA ASP A 16 0.15 -5.68 9.11
C ASP A 16 1.57 -6.26 9.16
N GLU A 17 2.16 -6.59 8.01
CA GLU A 17 3.53 -7.13 7.93
C GLU A 17 4.57 -6.15 8.50
N THR A 18 4.44 -4.85 8.18
CA THR A 18 5.35 -3.82 8.67
C THR A 18 5.23 -3.66 10.18
N LEU A 19 3.99 -3.60 10.70
CA LEU A 19 3.76 -3.47 12.14
C LEU A 19 4.27 -4.67 12.91
N ARG A 20 4.03 -5.90 12.43
CA ARG A 20 4.51 -7.12 13.10
C ARG A 20 6.03 -7.17 13.14
N TYR A 21 6.66 -6.78 12.03
CA TYR A 21 8.11 -6.69 11.98
C TYR A 21 8.68 -5.62 12.92
N SER A 22 8.05 -4.44 12.99
CA SER A 22 8.55 -3.31 13.78
C SER A 22 8.24 -3.40 15.27
N LEU A 23 7.05 -3.88 15.65
CA LEU A 23 6.52 -3.84 17.02
C LEU A 23 6.43 -5.24 17.67
N GLY A 24 6.54 -6.31 16.88
CA GLY A 24 6.33 -7.68 17.30
C GLY A 24 4.87 -8.11 17.27
N ASP A 25 4.62 -9.39 16.99
CA ASP A 25 3.28 -9.96 16.81
C ASP A 25 2.33 -9.67 17.98
N ARG A 26 2.83 -9.81 19.21
CA ARG A 26 2.01 -9.63 20.41
C ARG A 26 1.50 -8.20 20.56
N THR A 27 2.35 -7.22 20.27
CA THR A 27 1.98 -5.80 20.35
C THR A 27 0.93 -5.46 19.30
N VAL A 28 1.09 -5.99 18.08
CA VAL A 28 0.13 -5.78 16.99
C VAL A 28 -1.23 -6.40 17.31
N GLU A 29 -1.25 -7.61 17.87
CA GLU A 29 -2.51 -8.24 18.34
C GLU A 29 -3.24 -7.37 19.36
N ILE A 30 -2.52 -6.85 20.36
CA ILE A 30 -3.09 -5.98 21.39
C ILE A 30 -3.66 -4.71 20.75
N PHE A 31 -2.91 -4.10 19.83
CA PHE A 31 -3.34 -2.91 19.12
C PHE A 31 -4.59 -3.14 18.27
N TYR A 32 -4.69 -4.25 17.55
CA TYR A 32 -5.87 -4.58 16.76
C TYR A 32 -7.09 -4.90 17.61
N GLU A 33 -6.92 -5.58 18.74
CA GLU A 33 -8.01 -5.77 19.70
C GLU A 33 -8.45 -4.44 20.32
N TYR A 34 -7.53 -3.51 20.55
CA TYR A 34 -7.85 -2.14 20.98
C TYR A 34 -8.71 -1.40 19.93
N LEU A 35 -8.28 -1.38 18.66
CA LEU A 35 -9.04 -0.74 17.58
C LEU A 35 -10.44 -1.36 17.41
N LYS A 36 -10.53 -2.68 17.50
CA LYS A 36 -11.81 -3.40 17.40
C LYS A 36 -12.78 -2.99 18.51
N ARG A 37 -12.30 -2.78 19.75
CA ARG A 37 -13.13 -2.26 20.85
C ARG A 37 -13.61 -0.83 20.62
N ARG A 38 -12.89 -0.06 19.80
CA ARG A 38 -13.25 1.30 19.35
C ARG A 38 -14.18 1.29 18.12
N GLY A 39 -14.53 0.11 17.60
CA GLY A 39 -15.37 -0.05 16.42
C GLY A 39 -14.62 0.11 15.09
N PHE A 40 -13.28 0.13 15.13
CA PHE A 40 -12.42 0.24 13.95
C PHE A 40 -11.81 -1.12 13.59
N THR A 41 -12.03 -1.56 12.36
CA THR A 41 -11.57 -2.87 11.86
C THR A 41 -10.48 -2.73 10.80
N LEU A 42 -9.80 -3.83 10.47
CA LEU A 42 -8.78 -3.81 9.41
C LEU A 42 -9.35 -3.39 8.05
N SER A 43 -10.63 -3.63 7.78
CA SER A 43 -11.30 -3.17 6.56
C SER A 43 -11.53 -1.66 6.51
N ASP A 44 -11.40 -0.96 7.62
CA ASP A 44 -11.56 0.49 7.69
C ASP A 44 -10.24 1.22 7.37
N ILE A 45 -9.09 0.56 7.54
CA ILE A 45 -7.75 1.13 7.28
C ILE A 45 -7.64 1.77 5.89
N PRO A 46 -8.09 1.13 4.78
CA PRO A 46 -7.96 1.75 3.46
C PRO A 46 -8.86 2.97 3.26
N ARG A 47 -9.92 3.12 4.07
CA ARG A 47 -10.89 4.22 4.01
C ARG A 47 -10.46 5.40 4.84
N ASP A 48 -9.82 5.13 5.99
CA ASP A 48 -9.35 6.14 6.92
C ASP A 48 -8.00 5.73 7.53
N PRO A 49 -6.91 5.82 6.73
CA PRO A 49 -5.59 5.46 7.21
C PRO A 49 -5.05 6.45 8.26
N ASP A 50 -5.47 7.70 8.21
CA ASP A 50 -4.98 8.74 9.13
C ASP A 50 -5.48 8.46 10.55
N PHE A 51 -6.76 8.12 10.73
CA PHE A 51 -7.28 7.70 12.04
C PHE A 51 -6.52 6.49 12.62
N PHE A 52 -6.20 5.50 11.78
CA PHE A 52 -5.44 4.33 12.20
C PHE A 52 -4.05 4.72 12.76
N PHE A 53 -3.32 5.60 12.07
CA PHE A 53 -2.00 6.03 12.52
C PHE A 53 -2.05 7.02 13.69
N GLU A 54 -3.10 7.82 13.83
CA GLU A 54 -3.34 8.62 15.03
C GLU A 54 -3.53 7.75 16.27
N GLU A 55 -4.35 6.71 16.17
CA GLU A 55 -4.54 5.74 17.26
C GLU A 55 -3.26 4.96 17.58
N LEU A 56 -2.46 4.61 16.56
CA LEU A 56 -1.16 3.98 16.77
C LEU A 56 -0.20 4.91 17.53
N ARG A 57 -0.14 6.20 17.18
CA ARG A 57 0.68 7.20 17.88
C ARG A 57 0.25 7.30 19.35
N ALA A 58 -1.06 7.41 19.60
CA ALA A 58 -1.59 7.51 20.94
C ALA A 58 -1.17 6.30 21.80
N VAL A 59 -1.35 5.07 21.29
CA VAL A 59 -0.98 3.86 22.04
C VAL A 59 0.52 3.82 22.35
N LEU A 60 1.38 4.16 21.39
CA LEU A 60 2.83 4.16 21.59
C LEU A 60 3.31 5.28 22.54
N GLU A 61 2.63 6.43 22.56
CA GLU A 61 2.92 7.52 23.52
C GLU A 61 2.51 7.15 24.95
N PHE A 62 1.41 6.41 25.13
CA PHE A 62 1.00 5.92 26.45
C PHE A 62 1.98 4.85 26.99
N GLU A 63 2.54 3.99 26.13
CA GLU A 63 3.51 2.95 26.51
C GLU A 63 4.94 3.47 26.77
N ASP A 64 5.26 4.72 26.41
CA ASP A 64 6.55 5.35 26.70
C ASP A 64 6.81 5.52 28.22
N SER A 65 5.81 5.23 29.05
CA SER A 65 5.95 5.06 30.50
C SER A 65 6.65 3.75 30.93
N GLY A 66 6.87 2.79 30.01
CA GLY A 66 7.47 1.47 30.31
C GLY A 66 8.25 0.76 29.19
N MET A 67 8.26 1.26 27.95
CA MET A 67 8.93 0.59 26.81
C MET A 67 10.46 0.83 26.73
N ARG A 68 11.17 -0.11 26.09
CA ARG A 68 12.64 -0.11 25.90
C ARG A 68 13.16 0.96 24.92
N PHE A 69 12.27 1.65 24.21
CA PHE A 69 12.61 2.67 23.22
C PHE A 69 12.74 4.07 23.83
N ARG A 70 13.48 4.21 24.94
CA ARG A 70 13.71 5.51 25.64
C ARG A 70 14.38 6.63 24.80
N ARG A 71 14.62 6.43 23.50
CA ARG A 71 15.34 7.37 22.62
C ARG A 71 14.54 7.86 21.42
N ILE A 72 13.41 7.25 21.08
CA ILE A 72 12.59 7.64 19.92
C ILE A 72 11.15 7.74 20.39
N SER A 73 10.54 8.93 20.23
CA SER A 73 9.15 9.15 20.61
C SER A 73 8.19 8.29 19.78
N GLY A 74 7.00 8.00 20.33
CA GLY A 74 5.92 7.33 19.58
C GLY A 74 5.65 7.97 18.21
N ILE A 75 5.67 9.31 18.12
CA ILE A 75 5.59 10.06 16.86
C ILE A 75 6.69 9.64 15.88
N GLY A 76 7.94 9.60 16.34
CA GLY A 76 9.09 9.23 15.51
C GLY A 76 9.00 7.78 15.00
N VAL A 77 8.56 6.86 15.86
CA VAL A 77 8.34 5.45 15.48
C VAL A 77 7.25 5.37 14.40
N VAL A 78 6.11 6.04 14.58
CA VAL A 78 5.02 6.01 13.59
C VAL A 78 5.45 6.63 12.26
N SER A 79 6.17 7.76 12.27
CA SER A 79 6.68 8.36 11.02
C SER A 79 7.62 7.43 10.26
N ILE A 80 8.44 6.63 10.95
CA ILE A 80 9.30 5.62 10.31
C ILE A 80 8.44 4.51 9.70
N ILE A 81 7.40 4.05 10.41
CA ILE A 81 6.49 3.01 9.93
C ILE A 81 5.73 3.47 8.68
N GLU A 82 5.12 4.67 8.72
CA GLU A 82 4.41 5.26 7.58
C GLU A 82 5.29 5.34 6.34
N ARG A 83 6.51 5.86 6.50
CA ARG A 83 7.49 5.95 5.40
C ARG A 83 7.87 4.57 4.87
N THR A 84 8.11 3.61 5.76
CA THR A 84 8.45 2.23 5.38
C THR A 84 7.35 1.58 4.54
N ILE A 85 6.08 1.76 4.93
CA ILE A 85 4.93 1.25 4.18
C ILE A 85 4.87 1.88 2.79
N VAL A 86 5.02 3.20 2.68
CA VAL A 86 5.02 3.90 1.39
C VAL A 86 6.16 3.42 0.50
N GLU A 87 7.37 3.25 1.05
CA GLU A 87 8.51 2.71 0.31
C GLU A 87 8.26 1.29 -0.23
N ILE A 88 7.69 0.41 0.60
CA ILE A 88 7.34 -0.97 0.19
C ILE A 88 6.31 -0.94 -0.93
N LEU A 89 5.24 -0.15 -0.78
CA LEU A 89 4.18 -0.04 -1.79
C LEU A 89 4.72 0.53 -3.11
N CYS A 90 5.50 1.60 -3.07
CA CYS A 90 6.14 2.17 -4.26
C CYS A 90 6.98 1.13 -4.99
N ARG A 91 7.87 0.41 -4.28
CA ARG A 91 8.66 -0.68 -4.89
C ARG A 91 7.78 -1.77 -5.50
N LYS A 92 6.72 -2.17 -4.80
CA LYS A 92 5.79 -3.22 -5.25
C LYS A 92 5.06 -2.87 -6.54
N PHE A 93 4.79 -1.59 -6.76
CA PHE A 93 4.09 -1.11 -7.96
C PHE A 93 5.03 -0.57 -9.06
N GLY A 94 6.33 -0.49 -8.78
CA GLY A 94 7.34 0.04 -9.70
C GLY A 94 7.33 1.57 -9.77
N LEU A 95 7.01 2.23 -8.66
CA LEU A 95 7.04 3.68 -8.49
C LEU A 95 8.33 4.10 -7.80
N GLU A 96 8.85 5.26 -8.18
CA GLU A 96 9.98 5.87 -7.47
C GLU A 96 9.50 6.59 -6.21
N PHE A 97 10.26 6.44 -5.12
CA PHE A 97 10.05 7.17 -3.87
C PHE A 97 11.34 7.91 -3.51
N ASN A 98 11.40 9.19 -3.86
CA ASN A 98 12.60 10.03 -3.68
C ASN A 98 12.38 11.12 -2.62
N GLU A 99 11.37 10.95 -1.76
CA GLU A 99 10.85 12.04 -0.98
C GLU A 99 11.68 12.36 0.27
N LYS A 100 12.05 13.63 0.42
CA LYS A 100 12.88 14.12 1.52
C LYS A 100 12.02 14.82 2.56
N GLY A 101 12.16 14.43 3.82
CA GLY A 101 11.44 15.04 4.95
C GLY A 101 10.16 14.29 5.36
N PRO A 102 9.29 14.91 6.16
CA PRO A 102 8.05 14.28 6.61
C PRO A 102 7.15 13.99 5.41
N ILE A 103 6.44 12.86 5.47
CA ILE A 103 5.44 12.49 4.48
C ILE A 103 4.05 12.69 5.06
N ILE A 104 3.08 12.94 4.19
CA ILE A 104 1.66 12.86 4.54
C ILE A 104 1.17 11.52 4.00
N PHE A 105 0.91 10.58 4.91
CA PHE A 105 0.65 9.18 4.57
C PHE A 105 -0.56 9.04 3.63
N SER A 106 -1.71 9.61 3.98
CA SER A 106 -2.92 9.58 3.15
C SER A 106 -2.70 10.10 1.72
N GLN A 107 -1.98 11.20 1.57
CA GLN A 107 -1.64 11.74 0.24
C GLN A 107 -0.79 10.77 -0.59
N TRP A 108 0.16 10.07 0.03
CA TRP A 108 0.96 9.05 -0.65
C TRP A 108 0.14 7.83 -1.03
N ILE A 109 -0.75 7.36 -0.15
CA ILE A 109 -1.64 6.24 -0.46
C ILE A 109 -2.54 6.56 -1.64
N GLU A 110 -3.11 7.76 -1.71
CA GLU A 110 -3.92 8.18 -2.85
C GLU A 110 -3.11 8.24 -4.16
N LYS A 111 -1.90 8.81 -4.13
CA LYS A 111 -1.00 8.80 -5.32
C LYS A 111 -0.70 7.39 -5.81
N ILE A 112 -0.42 6.46 -4.90
CA ILE A 112 -0.13 5.06 -5.25
C ILE A 112 -1.39 4.38 -5.79
N ARG A 113 -2.56 4.63 -5.17
CA ARG A 113 -3.87 4.12 -5.58
C ARG A 113 -4.24 4.57 -7.00
N GLU A 114 -4.01 5.84 -7.32
CA GLU A 114 -4.21 6.41 -8.66
C GLU A 114 -3.29 5.73 -9.68
N ALA A 115 -1.99 5.64 -9.39
CA ALA A 115 -1.01 5.01 -10.27
C ALA A 115 -1.33 3.53 -10.54
N TYR A 116 -1.76 2.79 -9.51
CA TYR A 116 -2.21 1.41 -9.63
C TYR A 116 -3.45 1.28 -10.55
N SER A 117 -4.41 2.18 -10.38
CA SER A 117 -5.65 2.21 -11.19
C SER A 117 -5.38 2.52 -12.66
N MET A 118 -4.46 3.45 -12.96
CA MET A 118 -4.03 3.77 -14.32
C MET A 118 -3.32 2.59 -14.99
N LYS A 119 -2.42 1.92 -14.26
CA LYS A 119 -1.70 0.74 -14.77
C LYS A 119 -2.64 -0.41 -15.11
N SER A 120 -3.65 -0.65 -14.27
CA SER A 120 -4.67 -1.67 -14.51
C SER A 120 -5.60 -1.33 -15.68
N SER A 121 -5.82 -0.06 -15.96
CA SER A 121 -6.64 0.39 -17.09
C SER A 121 -5.89 0.23 -18.42
N ASN A 122 -4.59 0.55 -18.43
CA ASN A 122 -3.73 0.38 -19.61
C ASN A 122 -3.45 -1.08 -19.96
N SER A 123 -3.35 -1.98 -18.98
CA SER A 123 -3.26 -3.42 -19.24
C SER A 123 -4.55 -4.00 -19.81
N THR A 124 -5.71 -3.46 -19.42
CA THR A 124 -7.01 -3.84 -19.98
C THR A 124 -7.18 -3.34 -21.42
N LEU A 125 -6.77 -2.10 -21.73
CA LEU A 125 -6.76 -1.57 -23.10
C LEU A 125 -5.84 -2.37 -24.04
N ASN A 126 -4.69 -2.84 -23.56
CA ASN A 126 -3.79 -3.70 -24.33
C ASN A 126 -4.33 -5.13 -24.57
N LEU A 127 -5.27 -5.60 -23.75
CA LEU A 127 -5.97 -6.87 -23.97
C LEU A 127 -7.13 -6.71 -24.96
N VAL A 128 -7.84 -5.58 -24.95
CA VAL A 128 -8.91 -5.28 -25.92
C VAL A 128 -8.34 -4.92 -27.30
N GLY A 129 -7.13 -4.34 -27.36
CA GLY A 129 -6.45 -3.99 -28.61
C GLY A 129 -5.78 -5.15 -29.37
N ARG A 130 -5.85 -6.40 -28.88
CA ARG A 130 -5.25 -7.58 -29.52
C ARG A 130 -6.22 -8.46 -30.32
N GLU A 131 -7.51 -8.13 -30.39
CA GLU A 131 -8.44 -8.70 -31.35
C GLU A 131 -8.70 -7.72 -32.49
N VAL A 132 -7.78 -7.63 -33.47
CA VAL A 132 -8.02 -7.47 -34.92
C VAL A 132 -6.64 -7.32 -35.55
N ARG A 133 -5.96 -8.43 -35.87
CA ARG A 133 -4.91 -8.44 -36.90
C ARG A 133 -4.51 -9.83 -37.37
N THR A 134 -5.46 -10.58 -37.94
CA THR A 134 -5.08 -11.71 -38.81
C THR A 134 -6.17 -12.12 -39.81
N ILE A 135 -6.54 -11.27 -40.76
CA ILE A 135 -7.02 -11.76 -42.06
C ILE A 135 -6.52 -10.82 -43.16
N TYR A 136 -5.79 -11.40 -44.12
CA TYR A 136 -5.25 -10.89 -45.39
C TYR A 136 -3.72 -10.82 -45.48
N GLY A 137 -3.15 -12.00 -45.78
CA GLY A 137 -1.74 -12.19 -46.11
C GLY A 137 -1.47 -13.58 -46.71
N LYS A 138 -2.30 -14.06 -47.65
CA LYS A 138 -1.92 -15.08 -48.65
C LYS A 138 -1.68 -14.28 -49.94
N GLY A 139 -0.49 -14.16 -50.50
CA GLY A 139 0.46 -15.22 -50.83
C GLY A 139 0.49 -15.32 -52.35
N LYS A 140 1.44 -14.65 -53.00
CA LYS A 140 1.85 -14.91 -54.39
C LYS A 140 3.36 -14.74 -54.50
N HIS A 141 4.08 -15.86 -54.41
CA HIS A 141 5.44 -16.01 -54.91
C HIS A 141 5.46 -17.21 -55.85
N SER A 142 5.73 -16.93 -57.11
CA SER A 142 6.12 -17.83 -58.21
C SER A 142 6.09 -16.96 -59.47
N ASN A 143 7.06 -16.87 -60.38
CA ASN A 143 8.29 -17.61 -60.62
C ASN A 143 9.03 -16.82 -61.73
N SER A 144 10.35 -16.62 -61.67
CA SER A 144 11.20 -16.26 -62.82
C SER A 144 12.67 -16.42 -62.45
N GLY A 145 13.33 -17.44 -63.01
CA GLY A 145 14.75 -17.74 -62.85
C GLY A 145 15.05 -19.13 -63.37
#